data_AF-A0A1X1YHF6-F1
#
_entry.id   AF-A0A1X1YHF6-F1
#
_cell.length_a   1.000
_cell.length_b   1.000
_cell.length_c   1.000
_cell.angle_alpha   90.00
_cell.angle_beta   90.00
_cell.angle_gamma   90.00
#
_symmetry.space_group_name_H-M   'P 1'
#
loop_
_entity.id
_entity.type
_entity.pdbx_description
1 polymer ?
#
loop_
_entity_poly.entity_id
_entity_poly.type
_entity_poly.pdbx_seq_one_letter_code
_entity_poly.pdbx_strand_id
1 'polypeptide(L)'
;MNSDISDLAKWAESQGWTVNDDTKGYTRFYDARGNYIARYPATPSNPRRRMADLHVALRKAGLQVSPPSKKEQRAQRRKEKGQ
;
A
#
# COMPACT_ATOMS: atom_id res chain seq x y z
N MET A 1 -4.43 11.74 6.73
CA MET A 1 -3.88 10.71 5.82
C MET A 1 -2.86 11.28 4.80
N ASN A 2 -1.73 10.60 4.57
CA ASN A 2 -0.67 11.07 3.65
C ASN A 2 -0.97 10.69 2.18
N SER A 3 -0.83 11.64 1.25
CA SER A 3 -1.14 11.47 -0.18
C SER A 3 -0.37 10.33 -0.84
N ASP A 4 0.90 10.11 -0.46
CA ASP A 4 1.76 9.08 -1.05
C ASP A 4 1.26 7.64 -0.85
N ILE A 5 0.48 7.41 0.20
CA ILE A 5 -0.05 6.09 0.57
C ILE A 5 -1.57 6.03 0.45
N SER A 6 -2.22 7.10 -0.02
CA SER A 6 -3.67 7.20 -0.10
C SER A 6 -4.27 6.17 -1.06
N ASP A 7 -3.64 5.96 -2.22
CA ASP A 7 -4.01 4.90 -3.16
C ASP A 7 -3.86 3.49 -2.56
N LEU A 8 -2.74 3.27 -1.85
CA LEU A 8 -2.44 1.97 -1.23
C LEU A 8 -3.40 1.66 -0.09
N ALA A 9 -3.77 2.66 0.69
CA ALA A 9 -4.71 2.49 1.77
C ALA A 9 -6.13 2.22 1.26
N LYS A 10 -6.61 2.97 0.25
CA LYS A 10 -7.89 2.65 -0.41
C LYS A 10 -7.92 1.25 -0.97
N TRP A 11 -6.79 0.78 -1.53
CA TRP A 11 -6.67 -0.60 -1.99
C TRP A 11 -6.75 -1.60 -0.84
N ALA A 12 -6.02 -1.35 0.25
CA ALA A 12 -6.07 -2.20 1.44
C ALA A 12 -7.51 -2.26 2.01
N GLU A 13 -8.18 -1.11 2.14
CA GLU A 13 -9.59 -1.02 2.56
C GLU A 13 -10.51 -1.84 1.63
N SER A 14 -10.29 -1.78 0.31
CA SER A 14 -11.02 -2.59 -0.68
C SER A 14 -10.82 -4.11 -0.49
N GLN A 15 -9.65 -4.52 0.03
CA GLN A 15 -9.36 -5.92 0.38
C GLN A 15 -9.87 -6.30 1.78
N GLY A 16 -10.60 -5.42 2.47
CA GLY A 16 -11.11 -5.65 3.83
C GLY A 16 -10.09 -5.40 4.94
N TRP A 17 -8.99 -4.70 4.64
CA TRP A 17 -7.99 -4.33 5.64
C TRP A 17 -8.40 -3.05 6.37
N THR A 18 -7.98 -2.93 7.62
CA THR A 18 -8.25 -1.71 8.41
C THR A 18 -7.05 -0.78 8.32
N VAL A 19 -7.27 0.45 7.85
CA VAL A 19 -6.26 1.50 7.82
C VAL A 19 -6.69 2.59 8.79
N ASN A 20 -5.79 2.99 9.69
CA ASN A 20 -6.10 3.97 10.72
C ASN A 20 -5.02 5.06 10.72
N ASP A 21 -5.42 6.32 10.58
CA ASP A 21 -4.50 7.44 10.69
C ASP A 21 -4.51 8.05 12.09
N ASP A 22 -3.33 8.12 12.67
CA ASP A 22 -3.09 8.71 13.97
C ASP A 22 -2.96 10.23 13.82
N THR A 23 -3.52 10.98 14.78
CA THR A 23 -3.39 12.45 14.86
C THR A 23 -1.95 12.95 14.82
N LYS A 24 -0.97 12.11 15.15
CA LYS A 24 0.47 12.40 15.03
C LYS A 24 1.05 12.20 13.61
N GLY A 25 0.19 11.90 12.62
CA GLY A 25 0.56 11.72 11.20
C GLY A 25 1.04 10.32 10.84
N TYR A 26 0.86 9.32 11.71
CA TYR A 26 1.21 7.92 11.39
C TYR A 26 0.02 7.23 10.74
N THR A 27 0.23 6.50 9.66
CA THR A 27 -0.81 5.62 9.10
C THR A 27 -0.50 4.18 9.45
N ARG A 28 -1.41 3.52 10.15
CA ARG A 28 -1.26 2.14 10.61
C ARG A 28 -2.13 1.23 9.74
N PHE A 29 -1.56 0.10 9.37
CA PHE A 29 -2.22 -0.93 8.57
C PHE A 29 -2.44 -2.17 9.44
N TYR A 30 -3.66 -2.63 9.44
CA TYR A 30 -4.11 -3.83 10.12
C TYR A 30 -4.70 -4.79 9.09
N ASP A 31 -4.47 -6.09 9.26
CA ASP A 31 -5.09 -7.10 8.39
C ASP A 31 -6.61 -7.18 8.63
N ALA A 32 -7.30 -7.96 7.80
CA ALA A 32 -8.75 -8.22 7.95
C ALA A 32 -9.12 -8.91 9.28
N ARG A 33 -8.14 -9.42 10.04
CA ARG A 33 -8.32 -10.06 11.34
C ARG A 33 -8.00 -9.11 12.50
N GLY A 34 -7.63 -7.86 12.22
CA GLY A 34 -7.26 -6.84 13.22
C GLY A 34 -5.81 -6.90 13.72
N ASN A 35 -4.95 -7.73 13.12
CA ASN A 35 -3.54 -7.83 13.44
C ASN A 35 -2.78 -6.61 12.89
N TYR A 36 -1.96 -5.99 13.73
CA TYR A 36 -1.09 -4.90 13.31
C TYR A 36 0.02 -5.41 12.38
N ILE A 37 0.10 -4.85 11.18
CA ILE A 37 1.08 -5.26 10.15
C ILE A 37 2.23 -4.25 10.05
N ALA A 38 1.89 -2.98 9.82
CA ALA A 38 2.88 -1.96 9.55
C ALA A 38 2.38 -0.57 9.90
N ARG A 39 3.33 0.36 10.10
CA ARG A 39 3.05 1.80 10.20
C ARG A 39 3.88 2.57 9.18
N TYR A 40 3.26 3.59 8.61
CA TYR A 40 3.89 4.59 7.78
C TYR A 40 4.01 5.89 8.58
N PRO A 41 5.23 6.32 8.94
CA PRO A 41 5.42 7.57 9.69
C PRO A 41 5.28 8.82 8.81
N ALA A 42 4.86 9.95 9.39
CA ALA A 42 4.81 11.26 8.71
C ALA A 42 6.19 11.95 8.55
N THR A 43 7.19 11.53 9.32
CA THR A 43 8.51 12.18 9.46
C THR A 43 9.31 12.21 8.14
N PRO A 44 10.22 13.17 7.86
CA PRO A 44 10.75 13.38 6.49
C PRO A 44 11.82 12.42 5.96
N SER A 45 12.37 11.46 6.71
CA SER A 45 13.50 10.66 6.20
C SER A 45 13.11 9.62 5.14
N ASN A 46 13.65 9.82 3.93
CA ASN A 46 13.66 8.93 2.75
C ASN A 46 12.32 8.20 2.43
N PRO A 47 11.38 8.88 1.74
CA PRO A 47 10.05 8.31 1.41
C PRO A 47 10.13 7.02 0.58
N ARG A 48 11.15 6.92 -0.29
CA ARG A 48 11.37 5.75 -1.15
C ARG A 48 11.60 4.46 -0.34
N ARG A 49 12.43 4.55 0.71
CA ARG A 49 12.76 3.39 1.56
C ARG A 49 11.56 2.96 2.39
N ARG A 50 10.83 3.91 2.98
CA ARG A 50 9.60 3.62 3.74
C ARG A 50 8.52 2.95 2.92
N MET A 51 8.33 3.41 1.69
CA MET A 51 7.35 2.82 0.78
C MET A 51 7.74 1.37 0.43
N ALA A 52 9.04 1.10 0.20
CA ALA A 52 9.55 -0.25 0.00
C ALA A 52 9.35 -1.15 1.22
N ASP A 53 9.69 -0.67 2.42
CA ASP A 53 9.46 -1.40 3.68
C ASP A 53 7.97 -1.69 3.92
N LEU A 54 7.10 -0.71 3.66
CA LEU A 54 5.64 -0.90 3.75
C LEU A 54 5.15 -1.95 2.76
N HIS A 55 5.62 -1.90 1.50
CA HIS A 55 5.26 -2.90 0.49
C HIS A 55 5.72 -4.30 0.88
N VAL A 56 6.93 -4.44 1.43
CA VAL A 56 7.44 -5.73 1.90
C VAL A 56 6.60 -6.25 3.08
N ALA A 57 6.28 -5.40 4.04
CA ALA A 57 5.47 -5.78 5.21
C ALA A 57 4.05 -6.21 4.80
N LEU A 58 3.39 -5.44 3.94
CA LEU A 58 2.05 -5.75 3.44
C LEU A 58 2.05 -7.04 2.60
N ARG A 59 3.06 -7.23 1.73
CA ARG A 59 3.22 -8.46 0.95
C ARG A 59 3.43 -9.69 1.84
N LYS A 60 4.24 -9.54 2.88
CA LYS A 60 4.49 -10.61 3.87
C LYS A 60 3.23 -10.98 4.64
N ALA A 61 2.39 -9.99 4.93
CA ALA A 61 1.11 -10.18 5.60
C ALA A 61 -0.02 -10.67 4.68
N GLY A 62 0.28 -10.93 3.40
CA GLY A 62 -0.66 -11.52 2.45
C GLY A 62 -1.54 -10.51 1.72
N LEU A 63 -1.35 -9.20 1.93
CA LEU A 63 -1.93 -8.22 1.02
C LEU A 63 -1.22 -8.37 -0.33
N GLN A 64 -1.95 -8.72 -1.39
CA GLN A 64 -1.43 -8.51 -2.73
C GLN A 64 -1.33 -6.99 -2.95
N VAL A 65 -0.15 -6.43 -2.66
CA VAL A 65 0.17 -4.99 -2.70
C VAL A 65 0.13 -4.43 -4.14
N SER A 66 -0.26 -5.22 -5.12
CA SER A 66 -0.48 -4.73 -6.48
C SER A 66 -1.97 -4.47 -6.72
N PRO A 67 -2.48 -3.24 -6.53
CA PRO A 67 -3.22 -2.68 -7.64
C PRO A 67 -2.22 -2.60 -8.80
N PRO A 68 -2.54 -3.10 -10.00
CA PRO A 68 -1.57 -3.16 -11.09
C PRO A 68 -1.00 -1.75 -11.28
N SER A 69 0.29 -1.58 -10.99
CA SER A 69 0.95 -0.28 -11.11
C SER A 69 0.70 0.24 -12.52
N LYS A 70 0.59 1.55 -12.72
CA LYS A 70 0.39 2.13 -14.07
C LYS A 70 1.37 1.55 -15.10
N LYS A 71 2.57 1.11 -14.68
CA LYS A 71 3.55 0.33 -15.47
C LYS A 71 3.11 -1.09 -15.81
N GLU A 72 2.59 -1.86 -14.86
CA GLU A 72 2.07 -3.21 -15.08
C GLU A 72 0.75 -3.19 -15.87
N GLN A 73 -0.14 -2.22 -15.63
CA GLN A 73 -1.29 -1.97 -16.51
C GLN A 73 -0.84 -1.61 -17.94
N ARG A 74 0.22 -0.79 -18.10
CA ARG A 74 0.80 -0.51 -19.43
C ARG A 74 1.37 -1.76 -20.08
N ALA A 75 1.99 -2.64 -19.30
CA ALA A 75 2.53 -3.91 -19.78
C ALA A 75 1.42 -4.89 -20.18
N GLN A 76 0.32 -4.95 -19.42
CA GLN A 76 -0.89 -5.73 -19.77
C GLN A 76 -1.58 -5.18 -21.02
N ARG A 77 -1.83 -3.87 -21.12
CA ARG A 77 -2.37 -3.25 -22.35
C ARG A 77 -1.50 -3.46 -23.59
N ARG A 78 -0.17 -3.61 -23.42
CA ARG A 78 0.74 -3.96 -24.51
C ARG A 78 0.64 -5.44 -24.91
N LYS A 79 0.34 -6.33 -23.98
CA LYS A 79 0.07 -7.75 -24.28
C LYS A 79 -1.27 -7.94 -25.00
N GLU A 80 -2.32 -7.21 -24.61
CA GLU A 80 -3.66 -7.31 -25.22
C GLU A 80 -3.74 -6.73 -26.64
N LYS A 81 -2.88 -5.76 -27.00
CA LYS A 81 -2.79 -5.21 -28.37
C LYS A 81 -1.85 -5.99 -29.30
N GLY A 82 -1.23 -7.06 -28.80
CA GLY A 82 -0.26 -7.87 -29.54
C GLY A 82 -0.81 -9.21 -30.03
N GLN A 83 -2.11 -9.46 -29.93
CA GLN A 83 -2.79 -10.58 -30.58
C GLN A 83 -3.56 -10.11 -31.81
#